data_AF-A0A1H8EKA0-F1
#
_entry.id   AF-A0A1H8EKA0-F1
#
_cell.length_a   1.000
_cell.length_b   1.000
_cell.length_c   1.000
_cell.angle_alpha   90.00
_cell.angle_beta   90.00
_cell.angle_gamma   90.00
#
_symmetry.space_group_name_H-M   'P 1'
#
loop_
_entity.id
_entity.type
_entity.pdbx_description
1 polymer ?
#
loop_
_entity_poly.entity_id
_entity_poly.type
_entity_poly.pdbx_seq_one_letter_code
_entity_poly.pdbx_strand_id
1 'polypeptide(L)'
;MSFRRSVVILRKEGYYDDSGKYITNDSNTLKILATVQPISLDEYTKIFPEGTNTNNAVKIYTDTKLLTDKSTSEQNADVLLYMGEKYKIIACHAYQNGLINHYKAYAQEITDE
;
A
#
# COMPACT_ATOMS: atom_id res chain seq x y z
N MET A 1 -3.53 -24.80 -5.96
CA MET A 1 -2.31 -23.95 -5.98
C MET A 1 -2.75 -22.51 -5.77
N SER A 2 -2.12 -21.78 -4.84
CA SER A 2 -2.45 -20.37 -4.60
C SER A 2 -1.64 -19.48 -5.55
N PHE A 3 -2.29 -18.58 -6.26
CA PHE A 3 -1.64 -17.59 -7.14
C PHE A 3 -0.97 -16.44 -6.37
N ARG A 4 -1.00 -16.50 -5.03
CA ARG A 4 -0.41 -15.49 -4.14
C ARG A 4 1.02 -15.85 -3.81
N ARG A 5 1.89 -14.85 -3.81
CA ARG A 5 3.31 -14.97 -3.45
C ARG A 5 3.56 -14.19 -2.16
N SER A 6 4.59 -14.59 -1.42
CA SER A 6 5.04 -13.83 -0.27
C SER A 6 5.62 -12.49 -0.76
N VAL A 7 5.08 -11.39 -0.27
CA VAL A 7 5.60 -10.04 -0.48
C VAL A 7 5.88 -9.37 0.85
N VAL A 8 6.76 -8.37 0.82
CA VAL A 8 7.19 -7.65 2.01
C VAL A 8 6.52 -6.29 2.05
N ILE A 9 5.90 -5.97 3.18
CA ILE A 9 5.32 -4.68 3.49
C ILE A 9 6.13 -4.06 4.64
N LEU A 10 6.54 -2.82 4.45
CA LEU A 10 7.12 -1.98 5.49
C LEU A 10 6.00 -1.12 6.07
N ARG A 11 5.80 -1.23 7.39
CA ARG A 11 4.83 -0.44 8.14
C ARG A 11 5.59 0.48 9.08
N LYS A 12 5.46 1.79 8.87
CA LYS A 12 5.96 2.80 9.81
C LYS A 12 4.88 3.12 10.82
N GLU A 13 5.13 2.77 12.06
CA GLU A 13 4.32 3.24 13.19
C GLU A 13 5.02 4.47 13.76
N GLY A 14 4.26 5.44 14.25
CA GLY A 14 4.80 6.63 14.87
C GLY A 14 3.69 7.40 15.57
N TYR A 15 4.07 8.21 16.55
CA TYR A 15 3.16 8.99 17.36
C TYR A 15 3.72 10.39 17.56
N TYR A 16 2.86 11.39 17.79
CA TYR A 16 3.33 12.68 18.27
C TYR A 16 3.59 12.61 19.78
N ASP A 17 4.78 13.02 20.21
CA ASP A 17 5.06 13.21 21.64
C ASP A 17 4.30 14.44 22.18
N ASP A 18 4.23 14.59 23.50
CA ASP A 18 3.53 15.69 24.21
C ASP A 18 4.04 17.10 23.81
N SER A 19 5.20 17.15 23.15
CA SER A 19 5.81 18.36 22.57
C SER A 19 5.42 18.64 21.11
N GLY A 20 4.49 17.87 20.52
CA GLY A 20 4.06 18.02 19.12
C GLY A 20 5.10 17.57 18.09
N LYS A 21 6.11 16.79 18.48
CA LYS A 21 7.13 16.23 17.58
C LYS A 21 6.75 14.82 17.17
N TYR A 22 6.73 14.54 15.86
CA TYR A 22 6.49 13.18 15.35
C TYR A 22 7.68 12.27 15.68
N ILE A 23 7.45 11.27 16.51
CA ILE A 23 8.41 10.20 16.80
C ILE A 23 8.05 9.01 15.92
N THR A 24 8.97 8.67 15.01
CA THR A 24 8.86 7.46 14.19
C THR A 24 9.34 6.28 15.03
N ASN A 25 8.48 5.28 15.26
CA ASN A 25 8.88 4.00 15.82
C ASN A 25 9.60 3.16 14.74
N ASP A 26 10.28 2.10 15.18
CA ASP A 26 10.93 1.15 14.30
C ASP A 26 9.98 0.67 13.19
N SER A 27 10.50 0.67 11.96
CA SER A 27 9.75 0.23 10.79
C SER A 27 9.51 -1.28 10.89
N ASN A 28 8.26 -1.68 11.10
CA ASN A 28 7.90 -3.08 11.16
C ASN A 28 7.85 -3.69 9.77
N THR A 29 8.47 -4.86 9.61
CA THR A 29 8.49 -5.61 8.34
C THR A 29 7.49 -6.75 8.41
N LEU A 30 6.46 -6.70 7.57
CA LEU A 30 5.38 -7.68 7.49
C LEU A 30 5.55 -8.51 6.22
N LYS A 31 5.51 -9.85 6.34
CA LYS A 31 5.43 -10.75 5.19
C LYS A 31 3.98 -11.19 5.01
N ILE A 32 3.40 -10.88 3.85
CA ILE A 32 2.01 -11.24 3.53
C ILE A 32 1.94 -12.07 2.24
N LEU A 33 0.90 -12.87 2.09
CA LEU A 33 0.60 -13.57 0.84
C LEU A 33 -0.31 -12.69 -0.02
N ALA A 34 0.22 -12.19 -1.13
CA ALA A 34 -0.53 -11.33 -2.04
C ALA A 34 -0.29 -11.68 -3.51
N THR A 35 -1.22 -11.30 -4.37
CA THR A 35 -1.01 -11.23 -5.81
C THR A 35 -0.84 -9.77 -6.21
N VAL A 36 0.31 -9.45 -6.81
CA VAL A 36 0.61 -8.10 -7.31
C VAL A 36 0.43 -8.11 -8.83
N GLN A 37 -0.34 -7.16 -9.36
CA GLN A 37 -0.63 -7.04 -10.78
C GLN A 37 -0.39 -5.60 -11.24
N PRO A 38 0.23 -5.38 -12.41
CA PRO A 38 0.32 -4.05 -12.99
C PRO A 38 -1.09 -3.50 -13.28
N ILE A 39 -1.24 -2.19 -13.16
CA ILE A 39 -2.48 -1.49 -13.52
C ILE A 39 -2.47 -1.20 -15.02
N SER A 40 -3.63 -1.31 -15.68
CA SER A 40 -3.74 -0.90 -17.09
C SER A 40 -3.82 0.62 -17.21
N LEU A 41 -3.47 1.18 -18.37
CA LEU A 41 -3.49 2.64 -18.56
C LEU A 41 -4.88 3.27 -18.31
N ASP A 42 -5.97 2.59 -18.70
CA ASP A 42 -7.34 3.06 -18.45
C ASP A 42 -7.70 3.12 -16.96
N GLU A 43 -7.30 2.10 -16.19
CA GLU A 43 -7.50 2.10 -14.74
C GLU A 43 -6.61 3.13 -14.05
N TYR A 44 -5.38 3.33 -14.55
CA TYR A 44 -4.46 4.34 -14.02
C TYR A 44 -5.10 5.73 -14.10
N THR A 45 -5.57 6.15 -15.27
CA THR A 45 -6.18 7.47 -15.46
C THR A 45 -7.43 7.69 -14.59
N LYS A 46 -8.18 6.63 -14.31
CA LYS A 46 -9.37 6.70 -13.43
C LYS A 46 -9.04 6.83 -11.96
N ILE A 47 -7.94 6.23 -11.51
CA ILE A 47 -7.53 6.22 -10.10
C ILE A 47 -6.64 7.43 -9.78
N PHE A 48 -5.85 7.87 -10.74
CA PHE A 48 -4.87 8.95 -10.63
C PHE A 48 -5.16 10.08 -11.62
N PRO A 49 -6.26 10.84 -11.44
CA PRO A 49 -6.57 11.96 -12.32
C PRO A 49 -5.55 13.10 -12.13
N GLU A 50 -4.77 13.34 -13.19
CA GLU A 50 -3.86 14.47 -13.47
C GLU A 50 -2.85 14.89 -12.38
N GLY A 51 -1.55 14.91 -12.77
CA GLY A 51 -0.47 15.51 -11.99
C GLY A 51 0.45 14.54 -11.25
N THR A 52 0.14 13.25 -11.22
CA THR A 52 1.08 12.24 -10.70
C THR A 52 1.95 11.74 -11.85
N ASN A 53 3.11 12.38 -12.00
CA ASN A 53 4.14 12.05 -12.98
C ASN A 53 4.48 10.55 -12.94
N THR A 54 4.44 9.91 -14.10
CA THR A 54 5.24 8.76 -14.60
C THR A 54 5.59 7.59 -13.66
N ASN A 55 5.02 7.48 -12.47
CA ASN A 55 5.39 6.45 -11.50
C ASN A 55 4.56 5.20 -11.72
N ASN A 56 5.20 4.02 -11.75
CA ASN A 56 4.49 2.77 -11.95
C ASN A 56 3.47 2.55 -10.84
N ALA A 57 2.33 1.95 -11.18
CA ALA A 57 1.30 1.62 -10.21
C ALA A 57 0.90 0.14 -10.31
N VAL A 58 0.60 -0.44 -9.15
CA VAL A 58 0.25 -1.85 -9.02
C VAL A 58 -1.01 -2.03 -8.18
N LYS A 59 -1.79 -3.05 -8.53
CA LYS A 59 -2.90 -3.60 -7.74
C LYS A 59 -2.41 -4.77 -6.91
N ILE A 60 -2.88 -4.84 -5.67
CA ILE A 60 -2.49 -5.87 -4.71
C ILE A 60 -3.77 -6.54 -4.19
N TYR A 61 -3.83 -7.87 -4.30
CA TYR A 61 -4.90 -8.69 -3.75
C TYR A 61 -4.35 -9.52 -2.58
N THR A 62 -4.89 -9.31 -1.38
CA THR A 62 -4.39 -9.91 -0.14
C THR A 62 -5.53 -10.16 0.85
N ASP A 63 -5.35 -11.06 1.82
CA ASP A 63 -6.30 -11.20 2.95
C ASP A 63 -5.97 -10.24 4.10
N THR A 64 -4.80 -9.60 4.05
CA THR A 64 -4.36 -8.66 5.09
C THR A 64 -4.77 -7.24 4.71
N LYS A 65 -5.46 -6.56 5.60
CA LYS A 65 -5.76 -5.14 5.41
C LYS A 65 -4.46 -4.32 5.40
N LEU A 66 -4.24 -3.59 4.32
CA LEU A 66 -3.13 -2.65 4.18
C LEU A 66 -3.55 -1.26 4.65
N LEU A 67 -2.60 -0.56 5.25
CA LEU A 67 -2.79 0.80 5.73
C LEU A 67 -2.53 1.80 4.61
N THR A 68 -3.46 2.73 4.45
CA THR A 68 -3.31 3.89 3.58
C THR A 68 -2.93 5.09 4.43
N ASP A 69 -2.39 6.11 3.78
CA ASP A 69 -2.26 7.43 4.40
C ASP A 69 -3.67 7.94 4.76
N LYS A 70 -3.86 8.39 5.99
CA LYS A 70 -5.12 8.98 6.43
C LYS A 70 -4.83 10.35 7.00
N SER A 71 -5.28 11.40 6.32
CA SER A 71 -5.07 12.78 6.78
C SER A 71 -5.64 13.07 8.18
N THR A 72 -6.57 12.25 8.67
CA THR A 72 -7.26 12.40 9.96
C THR A 72 -6.74 11.47 11.06
N SER A 73 -5.77 10.61 10.78
CA SER A 73 -5.18 9.69 11.76
C SER A 73 -3.67 9.72 11.62
N GLU A 74 -2.93 9.53 12.71
CA GLU A 74 -1.46 9.51 12.73
C GLU A 74 -0.87 8.24 12.06
N GLN A 75 -1.56 7.71 11.06
CA GLN A 75 -1.28 6.44 10.40
C GLN A 75 -0.59 6.70 9.07
N ASN A 76 0.68 6.30 8.95
CA ASN A 76 1.36 6.27 7.67
C ASN A 76 0.81 5.17 6.77
N ALA A 77 0.91 5.40 5.46
CA ALA A 77 0.71 4.34 4.49
C ALA A 77 1.74 3.21 4.66
N ASP A 78 1.29 1.99 4.44
CA ASP A 78 2.18 0.86 4.22
C ASP A 78 3.00 1.06 2.92
N VAL A 79 4.19 0.47 2.86
CA VAL A 79 5.06 0.48 1.67
C VAL A 79 5.35 -0.95 1.25
N LEU A 80 4.96 -1.31 0.03
CA LEU A 80 5.27 -2.59 -0.58
C LEU A 80 6.68 -2.56 -1.19
N LEU A 81 7.49 -3.57 -0.88
CA LEU A 81 8.73 -3.87 -1.61
C LEU A 81 8.44 -4.89 -2.72
N TYR A 82 8.56 -4.46 -3.97
CA TYR A 82 8.26 -5.31 -5.13
C TYR A 82 9.23 -5.02 -6.28
N MET A 83 9.85 -6.09 -6.82
CA MET A 83 10.80 -6.00 -7.93
C MET A 83 12.01 -5.06 -7.70
N GLY A 84 12.40 -4.85 -6.44
CA GLY A 84 13.51 -3.95 -6.07
C GLY A 84 13.06 -2.52 -5.76
N GLU A 85 11.83 -2.17 -6.10
CA GLU A 85 11.27 -0.83 -5.90
C GLU A 85 10.31 -0.76 -4.71
N LYS A 86 10.10 0.46 -4.22
CA LYS A 86 9.15 0.78 -3.14
C LYS A 86 7.86 1.34 -3.72
N TYR A 87 6.73 0.78 -3.28
CA TYR A 87 5.40 1.23 -3.67
C TYR A 87 4.58 1.63 -2.44
N LYS A 88 4.21 2.91 -2.33
CA LYS A 88 3.35 3.41 -1.25
C LYS A 88 1.90 3.00 -1.50
N ILE A 89 1.24 2.45 -0.48
CA ILE A 89 -0.19 2.11 -0.55
C ILE A 89 -1.03 3.39 -0.47
N ILE A 90 -1.83 3.65 -1.50
CA ILE A 90 -2.65 4.88 -1.61
C ILE A 90 -4.12 4.62 -1.29
N ALA A 91 -4.61 3.41 -1.56
CA ALA A 91 -6.01 3.06 -1.41
C ALA A 91 -6.13 1.57 -1.08
N CYS A 92 -7.07 1.22 -0.20
CA CYS A 92 -7.35 -0.17 0.18
C CYS A 92 -8.85 -0.36 0.38
N HIS A 93 -9.43 -1.26 -0.41
CA HIS A 93 -10.86 -1.56 -0.40
C HIS A 93 -11.10 -2.99 0.11
N ALA A 94 -12.09 -3.14 0.98
CA ALA A 94 -12.50 -4.43 1.51
C ALA A 94 -13.53 -5.07 0.57
N TYR A 95 -13.17 -6.19 -0.06
CA TYR A 95 -14.06 -7.00 -0.89
C TYR A 95 -14.51 -8.22 -0.08
N GLN A 96 -15.54 -8.00 0.74
CA GLN A 96 -16.11 -8.99 1.65
C GLN A 96 -17.44 -9.51 1.08
N ASN A 97 -17.38 -10.17 -0.08
CA ASN A 97 -18.56 -10.57 -0.83
C ASN A 97 -19.15 -11.93 -0.40
N GLY A 98 -18.57 -12.60 0.59
CA GLY A 98 -19.04 -13.89 1.11
C GLY A 98 -18.66 -15.11 0.26
N LEU A 99 -18.06 -14.93 -0.92
CA LEU A 99 -17.53 -16.01 -1.75
C LEU A 99 -16.01 -16.09 -1.67
N ILE A 100 -15.33 -14.97 -1.92
CA ILE A 100 -13.87 -14.83 -1.77
C ILE A 100 -13.61 -13.51 -1.08
N ASN A 101 -13.48 -13.58 0.23
CA ASN A 101 -13.15 -12.43 1.07
C ASN A 101 -11.69 -12.04 0.86
N HIS A 102 -11.45 -10.80 0.42
CA HIS A 102 -10.11 -10.27 0.22
C HIS A 102 -10.09 -8.74 0.30
N TYR A 103 -8.90 -8.16 0.33
CA TYR A 103 -8.65 -6.75 0.16
C TYR A 103 -8.02 -6.50 -1.21
N LYS A 104 -8.47 -5.43 -1.87
CA LYS A 104 -7.85 -4.89 -3.08
C LYS A 104 -7.23 -3.55 -2.72
N ALA A 105 -5.91 -3.47 -2.82
CA ALA A 105 -5.17 -2.24 -2.61
C ALA A 105 -4.54 -1.74 -3.92
N TYR A 106 -4.33 -0.44 -3.98
CA TYR A 106 -3.57 0.23 -5.03
C TYR A 106 -2.31 0.81 -4.41
N ALA A 107 -1.20 0.69 -5.13
CA ALA A 107 0.07 1.21 -4.70
C ALA A 107 0.77 1.92 -5.86
N GLN A 108 1.51 2.97 -5.54
CA GLN A 108 2.27 3.75 -6.50
C GLN A 108 3.73 3.77 -6.11
N GLU A 109 4.61 3.63 -7.11
CA GLU A 109 6.04 3.71 -6.96
C GLU A 109 6.43 5.05 -6.34
N ILE A 110 7.32 5.02 -5.37
CA ILE A 110 7.90 6.21 -4.75
C ILE A 110 9.41 6.18 -4.96
N THR A 111 9.94 7.26 -5.52
CA THR A 111 11.37 7.52 -5.53
C THR A 111 11.70 8.13 -4.18
N ASP A 112 12.56 7.49 -3.38
CA ASP A 112 13.21 8.18 -2.26
C ASP A 112 14.08 9.29 -2.88
N GLU A 113 13.72 10.57 -2.70
CA GLU A 113 14.60 11.73 -2.93
C GLU A 113 15.60 11.90 -1.78
#